data_AF-A0A1F4XKC5-F1
#
_entry.id   AF-A0A1F4XKC5-F1
#
_cell.length_a   1.000
_cell.length_b   1.000
_cell.length_c   1.000
_cell.angle_alpha   90.00
_cell.angle_beta   90.00
_cell.angle_gamma   90.00
#
_symmetry.space_group_name_H-M   'P 1'
#
loop_
_entity.id
_entity.type
_entity.pdbx_description
1 polymer ?
#
loop_
_entity_poly.entity_id
_entity_poly.type
_entity_poly.pdbx_seq_one_letter_code
_entity_poly.pdbx_strand_id
1 'polypeptide(L)'
;MTKPISLKPAQTLNNQALKLCQERPRLFNLLIALDLFWWLAATIYDWQKLVSTPWYLLPFLPICPIYPLLLAIAFICLKRGRQIPAPLAIFTFMGAASYGIMAYIFYPLYMSATGLDSSAIGNMAWVTFYALQSYLLLPYLKIWPGWIIILATYFFSKDIIDLKFQQFSYLITPTTPGYVISYSFIAILLIHLTLLYWLTNQQRQTPAIRLANLASSR
;
A
#
# COMPACT_ATOMS: atom_id res chain seq x y z
N MET A 1 43.97 1.79 -16.60
CA MET A 1 43.29 2.27 -15.37
C MET A 1 41.79 2.41 -15.66
N THR A 2 40.98 1.45 -15.24
CA THR A 2 39.52 1.46 -15.44
C THR A 2 38.85 2.18 -14.27
N LYS A 3 38.18 3.31 -14.55
CA LYS A 3 37.34 4.01 -13.56
C LYS A 3 36.23 3.05 -13.08
N PRO A 4 36.04 2.85 -11.77
CA PRO A 4 34.96 2.00 -11.28
C PRO A 4 33.61 2.62 -11.65
N ILE A 5 32.79 1.85 -12.38
CA ILE A 5 31.43 2.26 -12.75
C ILE A 5 30.55 2.16 -11.51
N SER A 6 30.10 3.32 -11.04
CA SER A 6 29.29 3.48 -9.82
C SER A 6 27.92 2.77 -9.95
N LEU A 7 27.69 1.78 -9.08
CA LEU A 7 26.38 1.16 -8.83
C LEU A 7 25.45 2.17 -8.13
N LYS A 8 24.84 3.10 -8.87
CA LYS A 8 24.00 4.17 -8.30
C LYS A 8 22.47 4.11 -8.45
N PRO A 9 21.81 3.23 -9.25
CA PRO A 9 20.39 3.45 -9.58
C PRO A 9 19.45 3.41 -8.36
N ALA A 10 19.62 2.45 -7.44
CA ALA A 10 18.80 2.34 -6.22
C ALA A 10 19.12 3.40 -5.15
N GLN A 11 20.34 3.94 -5.13
CA GLN A 11 20.68 5.10 -4.28
C GLN A 11 20.06 6.39 -4.85
N THR A 12 20.00 6.56 -6.17
CA THR A 12 19.41 7.77 -6.79
C THR A 12 17.93 7.96 -6.46
N LEU A 13 17.12 6.90 -6.49
CA LEU A 13 15.67 7.00 -6.18
C LEU A 13 15.40 7.33 -4.71
N ASN A 14 16.14 6.72 -3.78
CA ASN A 14 16.05 7.04 -2.35
C ASN A 14 16.47 8.49 -2.07
N ASN A 15 17.47 8.97 -2.80
CA ASN A 15 17.91 10.36 -2.70
C ASN A 15 16.87 11.33 -3.27
N GLN A 16 16.07 10.94 -4.26
CA GLN A 16 15.03 11.82 -4.83
C GLN A 16 13.86 12.06 -3.88
N ALA A 17 13.32 11.01 -3.23
CA ALA A 17 12.21 11.18 -2.28
C ALA A 17 12.67 11.95 -1.02
N LEU A 18 13.88 11.68 -0.54
CA LEU A 18 14.48 12.45 0.55
C LEU A 18 14.73 13.91 0.15
N LYS A 19 15.25 14.15 -1.05
CA LYS A 19 15.46 15.49 -1.60
C LYS A 19 14.15 16.25 -1.74
N LEU A 20 13.09 15.62 -2.25
CA LEU A 20 11.76 16.21 -2.34
C LEU A 20 11.22 16.60 -0.96
N CYS A 21 11.46 15.76 0.07
CA CYS A 21 11.09 16.06 1.45
C CYS A 21 11.83 17.29 2.00
N GLN A 22 13.13 17.40 1.70
CA GLN A 22 13.97 18.54 2.08
C GLN A 22 13.60 19.83 1.34
N GLU A 23 13.26 19.73 0.05
CA GLU A 23 12.87 20.88 -0.79
C GLU A 23 11.46 21.37 -0.49
N ARG A 24 10.54 20.46 -0.08
CA ARG A 24 9.13 20.77 0.15
C ARG A 24 8.65 20.31 1.54
N PRO A 25 9.23 20.81 2.64
CA PRO A 25 8.88 20.35 3.99
C PRO A 25 7.43 20.67 4.37
N ARG A 26 6.87 21.78 3.83
CA ARG A 26 5.46 22.16 4.04
C ARG A 26 4.49 21.15 3.43
N LEU A 27 4.81 20.60 2.26
CA LEU A 27 4.00 19.56 1.61
C LEU A 27 3.95 18.32 2.49
N PHE A 28 5.10 17.83 2.99
CA PHE A 28 5.13 16.66 3.87
C PHE A 28 4.40 16.90 5.20
N ASN A 29 4.50 18.11 5.77
CA ASN A 29 3.71 18.45 6.96
C ASN A 29 2.21 18.38 6.69
N LEU A 30 1.77 18.88 5.52
CA LEU A 30 0.37 18.81 5.11
C LEU A 30 -0.07 17.36 4.91
N LEU A 31 0.73 16.53 4.21
CA LEU A 31 0.43 15.11 4.02
C LEU A 31 0.30 14.38 5.36
N ILE A 32 1.27 14.55 6.27
CA ILE A 32 1.22 13.97 7.62
C ILE A 32 -0.03 14.42 8.38
N ALA A 33 -0.35 15.72 8.34
CA ALA A 33 -1.53 16.25 9.03
C ALA A 33 -2.84 15.70 8.46
N LEU A 34 -2.94 15.59 7.14
CA LEU A 34 -4.08 14.97 6.46
C LEU A 34 -4.18 13.50 6.87
N ASP A 35 -3.11 12.73 6.74
CA ASP A 35 -3.11 11.29 7.04
C ASP A 35 -3.50 11.00 8.49
N LEU A 36 -3.04 11.82 9.44
CA LEU A 36 -3.45 11.73 10.85
C LEU A 36 -4.91 12.12 11.06
N PHE A 37 -5.38 13.18 10.40
CA PHE A 37 -6.79 13.60 10.46
C PHE A 37 -7.69 12.47 9.95
N TRP A 38 -7.34 11.86 8.83
CA TRP A 38 -8.14 10.80 8.23
C TRP A 38 -8.05 9.48 8.99
N TRP A 39 -6.87 9.13 9.52
CA TRP A 39 -6.75 8.03 10.47
C TRP A 39 -7.71 8.21 11.64
N LEU A 40 -7.74 9.41 12.24
CA LEU A 40 -8.62 9.71 13.37
C LEU A 40 -10.10 9.66 12.95
N ALA A 41 -10.46 10.28 11.83
CA ALA A 41 -11.84 10.28 11.33
C ALA A 41 -12.36 8.87 11.03
N ALA A 42 -11.55 8.04 10.35
CA ALA A 42 -11.90 6.65 10.08
C ALA A 42 -11.96 5.81 11.36
N THR A 43 -11.06 6.05 12.33
CA THR A 43 -11.10 5.36 13.63
C THR A 43 -12.36 5.70 14.42
N ILE A 44 -12.81 6.96 14.39
CA ILE A 44 -14.06 7.39 15.02
C ILE A 44 -15.26 6.75 14.33
N TYR A 45 -15.27 6.74 12.99
CA TYR A 45 -16.35 6.11 12.21
C TYR A 45 -16.47 4.61 12.51
N ASP A 46 -15.35 3.90 12.60
CA ASP A 46 -15.31 2.46 12.87
C ASP A 46 -15.28 2.11 14.37
N TRP A 47 -15.38 3.09 15.28
CA TRP A 47 -15.12 2.90 16.71
C TRP A 47 -15.95 1.77 17.33
N GLN A 48 -17.25 1.71 17.04
CA GLN A 48 -18.13 0.66 17.58
C GLN A 48 -17.73 -0.75 17.10
N LYS A 49 -17.28 -0.89 15.85
CA LYS A 49 -16.77 -2.16 15.31
C LYS A 49 -15.43 -2.52 15.93
N LEU A 50 -14.56 -1.53 16.13
CA LEU A 50 -13.24 -1.70 16.75
C LEU A 50 -13.36 -2.21 18.19
N VAL A 51 -14.23 -1.62 19.02
CA VAL A 51 -14.36 -2.02 20.43
C VAL A 51 -15.09 -3.34 20.63
N SER A 52 -15.95 -3.74 19.69
CA SER A 52 -16.65 -5.04 19.73
C SER A 52 -15.82 -6.18 19.13
N THR A 53 -14.72 -5.86 18.45
CA THR A 53 -13.84 -6.82 17.82
C THR A 53 -12.86 -7.41 18.85
N PRO A 54 -12.68 -8.74 18.90
CA PRO A 54 -11.63 -9.36 19.72
C PRO A 54 -10.24 -8.77 19.41
N TRP A 55 -9.50 -8.42 20.46
CA TRP A 55 -8.24 -7.66 20.34
C TRP A 55 -7.21 -8.31 19.40
N TYR A 56 -7.17 -9.64 19.32
CA TYR A 56 -6.24 -10.39 18.48
C TYR A 56 -6.57 -10.31 16.98
N LEU A 57 -7.77 -9.85 16.61
CA LEU A 57 -8.18 -9.63 15.22
C LEU A 57 -7.97 -8.18 14.76
N LEU A 58 -7.76 -7.23 15.69
CA LEU A 58 -7.55 -5.82 15.37
C LEU A 58 -6.42 -5.53 14.38
N PRO A 59 -5.33 -6.32 14.28
CA PRO A 59 -4.32 -6.10 13.24
C PRO A 59 -4.79 -6.38 11.80
N PHE A 60 -5.94 -7.04 11.63
CA PHE A 60 -6.46 -7.48 10.33
C PHE A 60 -7.68 -6.69 9.85
N LEU A 61 -8.32 -5.90 10.73
CA LEU A 61 -9.68 -5.40 10.54
C LEU A 61 -9.80 -3.91 10.12
N PRO A 62 -9.08 -2.96 10.73
CA PRO A 62 -9.30 -1.54 10.47
C PRO A 62 -8.41 -1.05 9.33
N ILE A 63 -8.81 -1.42 8.11
CA ILE A 63 -8.09 -1.18 6.86
C ILE A 63 -8.06 0.32 6.51
N CYS A 64 -9.21 0.98 6.58
CA CYS A 64 -9.35 2.40 6.24
C CYS A 64 -8.53 3.33 7.15
N PRO A 65 -8.48 3.14 8.49
CA PRO A 65 -7.64 3.96 9.35
C PRO A 65 -6.15 3.54 9.34
N ILE A 66 -5.81 2.26 9.14
CA ILE A 66 -4.41 1.81 9.33
C ILE A 66 -3.46 2.37 8.27
N TYR A 67 -3.82 2.41 6.98
CA TYR A 67 -2.89 2.86 5.94
C TYR A 67 -2.56 4.35 6.00
N PRO A 68 -3.51 5.26 6.27
CA PRO A 68 -3.20 6.65 6.56
C PRO A 68 -2.23 6.79 7.75
N LEU A 69 -2.45 6.06 8.84
CA LEU A 69 -1.53 6.07 9.97
C LEU A 69 -0.12 5.60 9.57
N LEU A 70 -0.02 4.50 8.83
CA LEU A 70 1.27 3.97 8.38
C LEU A 70 1.98 4.94 7.41
N LEU A 71 1.25 5.63 6.53
CA LEU A 71 1.77 6.68 5.66
C LEU A 71 2.29 7.87 6.48
N ALA A 72 1.53 8.34 7.47
CA ALA A 72 1.97 9.39 8.38
C ALA A 72 3.30 9.00 9.08
N ILE A 73 3.39 7.77 9.60
CA ILE A 73 4.60 7.25 10.24
C ILE A 73 5.77 7.20 9.24
N ALA A 74 5.53 6.74 8.01
CA ALA A 74 6.53 6.67 6.96
C ALA A 74 7.06 8.07 6.58
N PHE A 75 6.16 9.05 6.43
CA PHE A 75 6.53 10.43 6.14
C PHE A 75 7.23 11.13 7.31
N ILE A 76 6.87 10.82 8.56
CA ILE A 76 7.63 11.27 9.74
C ILE A 76 9.06 10.71 9.71
N CYS A 77 9.24 9.43 9.34
CA CYS A 77 10.57 8.84 9.17
C CYS A 77 11.39 9.61 8.12
N LEU A 78 10.80 9.87 6.95
CA LEU A 78 11.44 10.64 5.87
C LEU A 78 11.85 12.05 6.31
N LYS A 79 10.94 12.77 6.96
CA LYS A 79 11.19 14.13 7.45
C LYS A 79 12.33 14.19 8.46
N ARG A 80 12.47 13.15 9.29
CA ARG A 80 13.57 13.02 10.26
C ARG A 80 14.87 12.51 9.64
N GLY A 81 14.93 12.33 8.31
CA GLY A 81 16.09 11.76 7.62
C GLY A 81 16.37 10.31 8.03
N ARG A 82 15.38 9.61 8.59
CA ARG A 82 15.51 8.21 9.03
C ARG A 82 15.14 7.27 7.88
N GLN A 83 15.82 6.13 7.84
CA GLN A 83 15.46 5.06 6.91
C GLN A 83 14.07 4.51 7.26
N ILE A 84 13.19 4.40 6.26
CA ILE A 84 11.91 3.70 6.43
C ILE A 84 12.17 2.20 6.60
N PRO A 85 11.65 1.54 7.65
CA PRO A 85 11.72 0.09 7.78
C PRO A 85 11.06 -0.61 6.59
N ALA A 86 11.69 -1.66 6.06
CA ALA A 86 11.15 -2.42 4.93
C ALA A 86 9.74 -2.98 5.18
N PRO A 87 9.42 -3.54 6.38
CA PRO A 87 8.05 -3.96 6.68
C PRO A 87 7.04 -2.82 6.53
N LEU A 88 7.35 -1.65 7.10
CA LEU A 88 6.48 -0.49 7.03
C LEU A 88 6.25 -0.06 5.58
N ALA A 89 7.31 0.09 4.79
CA ALA A 89 7.19 0.52 3.40
C ALA A 89 6.36 -0.47 2.56
N ILE A 90 6.63 -1.77 2.70
CA ILE A 90 5.98 -2.82 1.91
C ILE A 90 4.51 -2.99 2.29
N PHE A 91 4.19 -3.09 3.58
CA PHE A 91 2.80 -3.23 4.02
C PHE A 91 1.96 -2.00 3.65
N THR A 92 2.51 -0.81 3.85
CA THR A 92 1.82 0.45 3.54
C THR A 92 1.55 0.55 2.05
N PHE A 93 2.56 0.33 1.21
CA PHE A 93 2.43 0.41 -0.24
C PHE A 93 1.47 -0.66 -0.78
N MET A 94 1.67 -1.92 -0.42
CA MET A 94 0.88 -3.03 -0.95
C MET A 94 -0.58 -2.91 -0.56
N GLY A 95 -0.86 -2.55 0.70
CA GLY A 95 -2.21 -2.30 1.15
C GLY A 95 -2.84 -1.10 0.47
N ALA A 96 -2.22 0.08 0.59
CA ALA A 96 -2.75 1.32 0.03
C ALA A 96 -3.01 1.21 -1.49
N ALA A 97 -2.08 0.67 -2.26
CA ALA A 97 -2.24 0.47 -3.70
C ALA A 97 -3.35 -0.53 -4.03
N SER A 98 -3.42 -1.67 -3.32
CA SER A 98 -4.47 -2.68 -3.54
C SER A 98 -5.86 -2.12 -3.26
N TYR A 99 -6.04 -1.40 -2.14
CA TYR A 99 -7.31 -0.75 -1.83
C TYR A 99 -7.62 0.41 -2.77
N GLY A 100 -6.60 1.13 -3.24
CA GLY A 100 -6.71 2.12 -4.31
C GLY A 100 -7.39 1.57 -5.55
N ILE A 101 -6.89 0.45 -6.08
CA ILE A 101 -7.48 -0.22 -7.25
C ILE A 101 -8.88 -0.75 -6.92
N MET A 102 -9.03 -1.39 -5.76
CA MET A 102 -10.31 -1.96 -5.34
C MET A 102 -11.40 -0.90 -5.16
N ALA A 103 -11.08 0.33 -4.77
CA ALA A 103 -12.05 1.41 -4.68
C ALA A 103 -12.73 1.68 -6.04
N TYR A 104 -11.98 1.59 -7.14
CA TYR A 104 -12.49 1.76 -8.51
C TYR A 104 -13.23 0.55 -9.06
N ILE A 105 -13.21 -0.59 -8.37
CA ILE A 105 -14.09 -1.72 -8.68
C ILE A 105 -15.33 -1.63 -7.79
N PHE A 106 -15.12 -1.47 -6.49
CA PHE A 106 -16.15 -1.54 -5.48
C PHE A 106 -17.14 -0.38 -5.56
N TYR A 107 -16.69 0.88 -5.48
CA TYR A 107 -17.62 2.00 -5.40
C TYR A 107 -18.48 2.15 -6.65
N PRO A 108 -17.97 1.92 -7.87
CA PRO A 108 -18.81 1.86 -9.06
C PRO A 108 -19.86 0.74 -9.02
N LEU A 109 -19.49 -0.47 -8.59
CA LEU A 109 -20.46 -1.56 -8.41
C LEU A 109 -21.52 -1.22 -7.36
N TYR A 110 -21.11 -0.63 -6.23
CA TYR A 110 -22.02 -0.16 -5.19
C TYR A 110 -23.01 0.89 -5.73
N MET A 111 -22.52 1.90 -6.44
CA MET A 111 -23.36 2.95 -7.02
C MET A 111 -24.25 2.43 -8.16
N SER A 112 -23.82 1.40 -8.89
CA SER A 112 -24.68 0.73 -9.88
C SER A 112 -25.89 0.03 -9.25
N ALA A 113 -25.76 -0.41 -7.99
CA ALA A 113 -26.80 -1.12 -7.25
C ALA A 113 -27.71 -0.20 -6.44
N THR A 114 -27.16 0.90 -5.92
CA THR A 114 -27.82 1.78 -4.94
C THR A 114 -28.15 3.17 -5.47
N GLY A 115 -27.67 3.51 -6.68
CA GLY A 115 -27.73 4.85 -7.24
C GLY A 115 -26.48 5.67 -6.92
N LEU A 116 -26.43 6.90 -7.42
CA LEU A 116 -25.29 7.79 -7.21
C LEU A 116 -25.23 8.24 -5.76
N ASP A 117 -24.15 7.90 -5.07
CA ASP A 117 -23.93 8.23 -3.66
C ASP A 117 -22.69 9.13 -3.51
N SER A 118 -22.89 10.34 -2.98
CA SER A 118 -21.82 11.30 -2.74
C SER A 118 -20.81 10.80 -1.70
N SER A 119 -21.24 10.00 -0.74
CA SER A 119 -20.37 9.37 0.26
C SER A 119 -19.45 8.35 -0.40
N ALA A 120 -19.99 7.49 -1.27
CA ALA A 120 -19.21 6.55 -2.06
C ALA A 120 -18.16 7.25 -2.94
N ILE A 121 -18.52 8.35 -3.60
CA ILE A 121 -17.57 9.16 -4.39
C ILE A 121 -16.47 9.73 -3.50
N GLY A 122 -16.84 10.29 -2.34
CA GLY A 122 -15.88 10.84 -1.37
C GLY A 122 -14.90 9.77 -0.86
N ASN A 123 -15.41 8.59 -0.52
CA ASN A 123 -14.58 7.47 -0.08
C ASN A 123 -13.66 6.96 -1.21
N MET A 124 -14.15 6.89 -2.45
CA MET A 124 -13.33 6.53 -3.59
C MET A 124 -12.17 7.52 -3.79
N ALA A 125 -12.46 8.82 -3.75
CA ALA A 125 -11.45 9.87 -3.88
C ALA A 125 -10.42 9.82 -2.73
N TRP A 126 -10.90 9.60 -1.51
CA TRP A 126 -10.06 9.47 -0.32
C TRP A 126 -9.09 8.28 -0.42
N VAL A 127 -9.62 7.10 -0.76
CA VAL A 127 -8.82 5.88 -0.91
C VAL A 127 -7.78 6.03 -2.02
N THR A 128 -8.18 6.67 -3.11
CA THR A 128 -7.27 7.00 -4.21
C THR A 128 -6.15 7.93 -3.77
N PHE A 129 -6.46 8.93 -2.95
CA PHE A 129 -5.48 9.91 -2.49
C PHE A 129 -4.36 9.25 -1.69
N TYR A 130 -4.68 8.45 -0.67
CA TYR A 130 -3.63 7.77 0.10
C TYR A 130 -2.95 6.65 -0.72
N ALA A 131 -3.64 6.03 -1.69
CA ALA A 131 -3.03 5.09 -2.62
C ALA A 131 -1.94 5.79 -3.46
N LEU A 132 -2.24 6.97 -4.01
CA LEU A 132 -1.28 7.79 -4.76
C LEU A 132 -0.11 8.25 -3.89
N GLN A 133 -0.37 8.67 -2.65
CA GLN A 133 0.71 9.01 -1.73
C GLN A 133 1.68 7.85 -1.48
N SER A 134 1.17 6.62 -1.41
CA SER A 134 1.99 5.43 -1.15
C SER A 134 3.06 5.19 -2.23
N TYR A 135 2.89 5.71 -3.44
CA TYR A 135 3.91 5.64 -4.50
C TYR A 135 5.21 6.38 -4.12
N LEU A 136 5.16 7.35 -3.19
CA LEU A 136 6.37 7.97 -2.64
C LEU A 136 7.24 6.97 -1.86
N LEU A 137 6.69 5.81 -1.48
CA LEU A 137 7.40 4.74 -0.80
C LEU A 137 8.10 3.77 -1.76
N LEU A 138 7.84 3.83 -3.07
CA LEU A 138 8.45 2.95 -4.08
C LEU A 138 9.99 2.83 -3.95
N PRO A 139 10.76 3.92 -3.75
CA PRO A 139 12.22 3.84 -3.59
C PRO A 139 12.69 3.02 -2.39
N TYR A 140 11.83 2.91 -1.37
CA TYR A 140 12.13 2.28 -0.08
C TYR A 140 11.68 0.81 -0.02
N LEU A 141 11.04 0.30 -1.07
CA LEU A 141 10.60 -1.09 -1.15
C LEU A 141 11.81 -2.03 -1.28
N LYS A 142 12.18 -2.68 -0.16
CA LYS A 142 13.21 -3.73 -0.13
C LYS A 142 12.55 -5.10 -0.18
N ILE A 143 12.20 -5.52 -1.38
CA ILE A 143 11.41 -6.73 -1.58
C ILE A 143 12.35 -7.95 -1.61
N TRP A 144 12.00 -8.94 -0.79
CA TRP A 144 12.61 -10.27 -0.71
C TRP A 144 11.49 -11.29 -0.89
N PRO A 145 11.70 -12.45 -1.56
CA PRO A 145 10.64 -13.44 -1.77
C PRO A 145 9.85 -13.84 -0.52
N GLY A 146 10.47 -13.81 0.67
CA GLY A 146 9.75 -14.03 1.94
C GLY A 146 8.59 -13.06 2.16
N TRP A 147 8.68 -11.81 1.68
CA TRP A 147 7.60 -10.84 1.74
C TRP A 147 6.37 -11.24 0.94
N ILE A 148 6.55 -11.93 -0.18
CA ILE A 148 5.41 -12.40 -1.00
C ILE A 148 4.56 -13.36 -0.17
N ILE A 149 5.20 -14.31 0.52
CA ILE A 149 4.54 -15.28 1.37
C ILE A 149 3.85 -14.57 2.55
N ILE A 150 4.56 -13.68 3.25
CA ILE A 150 4.00 -12.94 4.40
C ILE A 150 2.77 -12.13 3.99
N LEU A 151 2.85 -11.38 2.88
CA LEU A 151 1.75 -10.57 2.39
C LEU A 151 0.59 -11.43 1.94
N ALA A 152 0.84 -12.50 1.18
CA ALA A 152 -0.19 -13.44 0.75
C ALA A 152 -0.92 -14.04 1.97
N THR A 153 -0.19 -14.54 2.95
CA THR A 153 -0.76 -15.09 4.19
C THR A 153 -1.55 -14.02 4.95
N TYR A 154 -1.01 -12.81 5.10
CA TYR A 154 -1.69 -11.73 5.81
C TYR A 154 -3.02 -11.36 5.14
N PHE A 155 -3.00 -11.03 3.85
CA PHE A 155 -4.19 -10.59 3.13
C PHE A 155 -5.23 -11.70 2.96
N PHE A 156 -4.79 -12.95 2.77
CA PHE A 156 -5.70 -14.10 2.72
C PHE A 156 -6.38 -14.34 4.08
N SER A 157 -5.60 -14.30 5.18
CA SER A 157 -6.16 -14.42 6.53
C SER A 157 -7.16 -13.31 6.81
N LYS A 158 -6.80 -12.09 6.42
CA LYS A 158 -7.64 -10.90 6.53
C LYS A 158 -8.95 -11.05 5.75
N ASP A 159 -8.92 -11.55 4.51
CA ASP A 159 -10.14 -11.73 3.71
C ASP A 159 -11.05 -12.81 4.31
N ILE A 160 -10.48 -13.90 4.84
CA ILE A 160 -11.25 -14.91 5.57
C ILE A 160 -11.92 -14.31 6.81
N ILE A 161 -11.18 -13.50 7.57
CA ILE A 161 -11.71 -12.80 8.75
C ILE A 161 -12.85 -11.88 8.33
N ASP A 162 -12.68 -11.07 7.28
CA ASP A 162 -13.72 -10.15 6.85
C ASP A 162 -14.99 -10.86 6.38
N LEU A 163 -14.84 -11.98 5.66
CA LEU A 163 -15.97 -12.83 5.26
C LEU A 163 -16.69 -13.42 6.48
N LYS A 164 -15.93 -13.97 7.44
CA LYS A 164 -16.49 -14.62 8.63
C LYS A 164 -17.20 -13.64 9.56
N PHE A 165 -16.63 -12.45 9.74
CA PHE A 165 -17.14 -11.43 10.66
C PHE A 165 -18.01 -10.38 9.97
N GLN A 166 -18.32 -10.56 8.67
CA GLN A 166 -19.11 -9.63 7.87
C GLN A 166 -18.66 -8.18 8.02
N GLN A 167 -17.35 -7.97 8.06
CA GLN A 167 -16.77 -6.64 8.28
C GLN A 167 -17.01 -5.74 7.06
N PHE A 168 -17.24 -6.38 5.91
CA PHE A 168 -17.74 -5.83 4.67
C PHE A 168 -19.26 -5.96 4.49
N SER A 169 -20.05 -6.06 5.55
CA SER A 169 -21.52 -6.10 5.47
C SER A 169 -22.10 -4.92 4.68
N TYR A 170 -21.44 -3.75 4.73
CA TYR A 170 -21.79 -2.58 3.91
C TYR A 170 -21.38 -2.70 2.43
N LEU A 171 -20.53 -3.68 2.09
CA LEU A 171 -20.17 -4.02 0.71
C LEU A 171 -21.08 -5.10 0.09
N ILE A 172 -21.95 -5.75 0.89
CA ILE A 172 -22.92 -6.72 0.38
C ILE A 172 -24.10 -5.94 -0.18
N THR A 173 -24.11 -5.74 -1.50
CA THR A 173 -25.27 -5.17 -2.19
C THR A 173 -26.23 -6.30 -2.60
N PRO A 174 -27.52 -6.00 -2.85
CA PRO A 174 -28.46 -6.98 -3.38
C PRO A 174 -27.98 -7.64 -4.69
N THR A 175 -27.11 -6.96 -5.44
CA THR A 175 -26.64 -7.37 -6.76
C THR A 175 -25.23 -7.96 -6.78
N THR A 176 -24.44 -7.78 -5.71
CA THR A 176 -23.06 -8.28 -5.64
C THR A 176 -22.84 -9.04 -4.33
N PRO A 177 -22.82 -10.37 -4.40
CA PRO A 177 -22.49 -11.20 -3.24
C PRO A 177 -21.08 -10.91 -2.71
N GLY A 178 -20.89 -10.96 -1.39
CA GLY A 178 -19.60 -10.64 -0.75
C GLY A 178 -18.42 -11.48 -1.27
N TYR A 179 -18.65 -12.70 -1.75
CA TYR A 179 -17.59 -13.53 -2.33
C TYR A 179 -16.98 -12.94 -3.61
N VAL A 180 -17.75 -12.21 -4.42
CA VAL A 180 -17.25 -11.57 -5.66
C VAL A 180 -16.18 -10.52 -5.33
N ILE A 181 -16.41 -9.77 -4.25
CA ILE A 181 -15.49 -8.73 -3.76
C ILE A 181 -14.22 -9.37 -3.22
N SER A 182 -14.35 -10.44 -2.43
CA SER A 182 -13.19 -11.19 -1.93
C SER A 182 -12.35 -11.78 -3.06
N TYR A 183 -12.98 -12.40 -4.07
CA TYR A 183 -12.23 -12.92 -5.23
C TYR A 183 -11.55 -11.82 -6.04
N SER A 184 -12.19 -10.65 -6.18
CA SER A 184 -11.60 -9.49 -6.84
C SER A 184 -10.38 -8.96 -6.07
N PHE A 185 -10.47 -8.92 -4.74
CA PHE A 185 -9.36 -8.52 -3.87
C PHE A 185 -8.18 -9.49 -3.97
N ILE A 186 -8.45 -10.80 -3.90
CA ILE A 186 -7.42 -11.84 -4.08
C ILE A 186 -6.76 -11.72 -5.45
N ALA A 187 -7.54 -11.51 -6.53
CA ALA A 187 -7.01 -11.34 -7.87
C ALA A 187 -6.07 -10.12 -7.97
N ILE A 188 -6.48 -8.97 -7.43
CA ILE A 188 -5.65 -7.75 -7.41
C ILE A 188 -4.40 -7.95 -6.56
N LEU A 189 -4.51 -8.63 -5.42
CA LEU A 189 -3.37 -8.97 -4.60
C LEU A 189 -2.38 -9.85 -5.38
N LEU A 190 -2.84 -10.89 -6.07
CA LEU A 190 -2.00 -11.77 -6.88
C LEU A 190 -1.32 -11.01 -8.02
N ILE A 191 -2.01 -10.06 -8.66
CA ILE A 191 -1.42 -9.17 -9.66
C ILE A 191 -0.31 -8.32 -9.03
N HIS A 192 -0.57 -7.67 -7.89
CA HIS A 192 0.44 -6.89 -7.21
C HIS A 192 1.63 -7.73 -6.76
N LEU A 193 1.42 -8.93 -6.22
CA LEU A 193 2.50 -9.84 -5.81
C LEU A 193 3.32 -10.31 -7.01
N THR A 194 2.68 -10.61 -8.15
CA THR A 194 3.36 -10.95 -9.40
C THR A 194 4.20 -9.79 -9.93
N LEU A 195 3.64 -8.57 -9.93
CA LEU A 195 4.36 -7.36 -10.31
C LEU A 195 5.54 -7.09 -9.39
N LEU A 196 5.34 -7.26 -8.08
CA LEU A 196 6.37 -7.10 -7.06
C LEU A 196 7.51 -8.11 -7.29
N TYR A 197 7.18 -9.37 -7.58
CA TYR A 197 8.13 -10.44 -7.90
C TYR A 197 8.92 -10.12 -9.18
N TRP A 198 8.23 -9.67 -10.24
CA TRP A 198 8.85 -9.28 -11.49
C TRP A 198 9.82 -8.11 -11.30
N LEU A 199 9.41 -7.07 -10.59
CA LEU A 199 10.25 -5.91 -10.26
C LEU A 199 11.49 -6.33 -9.45
N THR A 200 11.36 -7.26 -8.49
CA THR A 200 12.53 -7.78 -7.78
C THR A 200 13.51 -8.51 -8.67
N ASN A 201 13.01 -9.33 -9.60
CA ASN A 201 13.87 -10.09 -10.48
C ASN A 201 14.65 -9.18 -11.44
N GLN A 202 14.01 -8.12 -11.96
CA GLN A 202 14.69 -7.11 -12.78
C GLN A 202 15.83 -6.42 -12.03
N GLN A 203 15.60 -6.03 -10.78
CA GLN A 203 16.64 -5.41 -9.95
C GLN A 203 17.84 -6.34 -9.68
N ARG A 204 17.61 -7.66 -9.55
CA ARG A 204 18.68 -8.66 -9.35
C ARG A 204 19.50 -8.94 -10.61
N GLN A 205 18.86 -8.94 -11.78
CA GLN A 205 19.53 -9.25 -13.06
C GLN A 205 20.46 -8.11 -13.53
N THR A 206 20.12 -6.87 -13.22
CA THR A 206 20.86 -5.67 -13.65
C THR A 206 22.38 -5.70 -13.29
N PRO A 207 22.80 -6.03 -12.06
CA PRO A 207 24.23 -6.14 -11.73
C PRO A 207 24.91 -7.36 -12.36
N ALA A 208 24.24 -8.51 -12.47
CA ALA A 208 24.82 -9.74 -13.03
C ALA A 208 25.12 -9.61 -14.54
N ILE A 209 24.18 -9.04 -15.31
CA ILE A 209 24.36 -8.78 -16.75
C ILE A 209 25.49 -7.76 -16.97
N ARG A 210 25.60 -6.74 -16.12
CA ARG A 210 26.71 -5.78 -16.18
C ARG A 210 28.08 -6.43 -15.95
N LEU A 211 28.17 -7.33 -14.99
CA LEU A 211 29.43 -8.03 -14.69
C LEU A 211 29.81 -8.99 -15.83
N ALA A 212 28.84 -9.69 -16.42
CA ALA A 212 29.06 -10.55 -17.57
C ALA A 212 29.58 -9.75 -18.79
N ASN A 213 28.95 -8.61 -19.10
CA ASN A 213 29.35 -7.75 -20.22
C ASN A 213 30.73 -7.08 -20.01
N LEU A 214 31.12 -6.82 -18.76
CA LEU A 214 32.46 -6.31 -18.43
C LEU A 214 33.55 -7.40 -18.49
N ALA A 215 33.18 -8.66 -18.29
CA ALA A 215 34.09 -9.80 -18.41
C ALA A 215 34.34 -10.17 -19.88
N SER A 216 33.34 -10.02 -20.75
CA SER A 216 33.47 -10.29 -22.20
C SER A 216 34.15 -9.17 -22.99
N SER A 217 34.40 -8.01 -22.39
CA SER A 217 35.07 -6.86 -23.03
C SER A 217 36.57 -6.76 -22.69
N ARG A 218 37.17 -7.83 -22.17
CA ARG A 218 38.61 -7.96 -21.89
C ARG A 218 39.18 -9.08 -22.75
#